data_AF-A0A0M3IYR5-F1
#
_entry.id   AF-A0A0M3IYR5-F1
#
_cell.length_a   1.000
_cell.length_b   1.000
_cell.length_c   1.000
_cell.angle_alpha   90.00
_cell.angle_beta   90.00
_cell.angle_gamma   90.00
#
_symmetry.space_group_name_H-M   'P 1'
#
loop_
_entity.id
_entity.type
_entity.pdbx_description
1 polymer ?
#
loop_
_entity_poly.entity_id
_entity_poly.type
_entity_poly.pdbx_seq_one_letter_code
_entity_poly.pdbx_strand_id
1 'polypeptide(L)'
;MYLVNGPLYSTIYERISPEVSYTSTMMYHEGVSSKSILLNVWSNATQINDTTLMMQFDTSIRNNATFYTDNNGLNLRERCYDENIPMETNIYPVASEAMIEDDRIRMTLLSGQPTGATSLNSGGLSVMLDRRLLGDDGKGVGFGEASESYPSELKYRIVFEKRSNRSSPSTSSPTLFHSLTVQRSFDELLYPPNLFIQSGSTTHSMAGIHPLARSRSCYFSSSFQSLITEFFRSLSGRIFEMNLTGTIRGDQLRPAVIAQRFSRPFEIHSFGIQVDENSSSDFTSLFSF
;
A
#
# COMPACT_ATOMS: atom_id res chain seq x y z
N MET A 1 -5.55 -29.03 0.96
CA MET A 1 -5.48 -28.06 2.07
C MET A 1 -4.55 -28.58 3.15
N TYR A 2 -3.67 -27.74 3.67
CA TYR A 2 -2.75 -28.03 4.77
C TYR A 2 -2.78 -26.86 5.76
N LEU A 3 -2.85 -27.15 7.07
CA LEU A 3 -2.95 -26.14 8.14
C LEU A 3 -1.71 -26.21 9.03
N VAL A 4 -1.06 -25.08 9.23
CA VAL A 4 -0.03 -24.89 10.25
C VAL A 4 -0.63 -24.04 11.36
N ASN A 5 -0.60 -24.55 12.59
CA ASN A 5 -1.04 -23.82 13.78
C ASN A 5 0.13 -23.71 14.77
N GLY A 6 0.44 -22.50 15.20
CA GLY A 6 1.48 -22.21 16.17
C GLY A 6 1.10 -21.06 17.10
N PRO A 7 1.94 -20.79 18.12
CA PRO A 7 1.65 -19.76 19.12
C PRO A 7 1.72 -18.32 18.57
N LEU A 8 2.41 -18.10 17.45
CA LEU A 8 2.58 -16.76 16.86
C LEU A 8 1.64 -16.48 15.69
N TYR A 9 1.23 -17.52 14.96
CA TYR A 9 0.37 -17.41 13.79
C TYR A 9 -0.29 -18.74 13.46
N SER A 10 -1.30 -18.69 12.61
CA SER A 10 -1.81 -19.85 11.88
C SER A 10 -1.89 -19.55 10.40
N THR A 11 -1.57 -20.54 9.58
CA THR A 11 -1.56 -20.43 8.12
C THR A 11 -2.27 -21.61 7.50
N ILE A 12 -3.22 -21.32 6.61
CA ILE A 12 -3.83 -22.30 5.72
C ILE A 12 -3.10 -22.22 4.38
N TYR A 13 -2.71 -23.38 3.85
CA TYR A 13 -2.17 -23.57 2.51
C TYR A 13 -3.21 -24.30 1.68
N GLU A 14 -3.58 -23.72 0.55
CA GLU A 14 -4.52 -24.33 -0.36
C GLU A 14 -4.05 -24.20 -1.80
N ARG A 15 -4.24 -25.28 -2.56
CA ARG A 15 -4.07 -25.29 -4.00
C ARG A 15 -5.46 -25.48 -4.59
N ILE A 16 -5.97 -24.44 -5.24
CA ILE A 16 -7.31 -24.43 -5.84
C ILE A 16 -7.26 -25.16 -7.17
N SER A 17 -6.21 -24.94 -7.96
CA SER A 17 -6.00 -25.56 -9.27
C SER A 17 -4.49 -25.76 -9.54
N PRO A 18 -4.11 -26.38 -10.68
CA PRO A 18 -2.71 -26.41 -11.10
C PRO A 18 -2.06 -25.02 -11.23
N GLU A 19 -2.85 -24.01 -11.59
CA GLU A 19 -2.44 -22.63 -11.87
C GLU A 19 -2.49 -21.73 -10.63
N VAL A 20 -3.34 -22.04 -9.66
CA VAL A 20 -3.59 -21.15 -8.50
C VAL A 20 -3.45 -21.90 -7.18
N SER A 21 -2.55 -21.40 -6.34
CA SER A 21 -2.48 -21.74 -4.91
C SER A 21 -2.38 -20.48 -4.07
N TYR A 22 -2.81 -20.53 -2.83
CA TYR A 22 -2.72 -19.40 -1.92
C TYR A 22 -2.41 -19.84 -0.48
N THR A 23 -1.94 -18.89 0.30
CA THR A 23 -1.87 -19.00 1.76
C THR A 23 -2.65 -17.88 2.42
N SER A 24 -3.41 -18.23 3.45
CA SER A 24 -4.06 -17.26 4.33
C SER A 24 -3.44 -17.38 5.72
N THR A 25 -2.83 -16.31 6.20
CA THR A 25 -2.11 -16.26 7.48
C THR A 25 -2.73 -15.24 8.42
N MET A 26 -3.02 -15.68 9.64
CA MET A 26 -3.45 -14.82 10.75
C MET A 26 -2.37 -14.81 11.83
N MET A 27 -1.92 -13.63 12.24
CA MET A 27 -0.93 -13.46 13.30
C MET A 27 -1.58 -13.15 14.65
N TYR A 28 -0.98 -13.66 15.74
CA TYR A 28 -1.51 -13.59 17.11
C TYR A 28 -0.77 -12.60 18.01
N HIS A 29 0.16 -11.81 17.48
CA HIS A 29 0.94 -10.85 18.27
C HIS A 29 0.23 -9.50 18.44
N GLU A 30 0.63 -8.71 19.43
CA GLU A 30 0.17 -7.33 19.55
C GLU A 30 0.85 -6.45 18.51
N GLY A 31 0.14 -6.14 17.42
CA GLY A 31 0.68 -5.33 16.32
C GLY A 31 -0.33 -5.11 15.21
N VAL A 32 0.04 -4.28 14.23
CA VAL A 32 -0.82 -3.96 13.08
C VAL A 32 -1.02 -5.18 12.20
N SER A 33 0.01 -6.00 12.03
CA SER A 33 -0.08 -7.27 11.32
C SER A 33 -1.14 -8.23 11.88
N SER A 34 -1.50 -8.16 13.17
CA SER A 34 -2.62 -8.95 13.74
C SER A 34 -4.01 -8.42 13.40
N LYS A 35 -4.09 -7.21 12.81
CA LYS A 35 -5.35 -6.58 12.37
C LYS A 35 -5.66 -6.84 10.90
N SER A 36 -4.81 -7.59 10.22
CA SER A 36 -4.97 -7.97 8.82
C SER A 36 -4.84 -9.48 8.64
N ILE A 37 -5.57 -10.03 7.68
CA ILE A 37 -5.29 -11.36 7.14
C ILE A 37 -4.22 -11.18 6.04
N LEU A 38 -3.11 -11.89 6.14
CA LEU A 38 -2.08 -11.90 5.10
C LEU A 38 -2.43 -12.96 4.08
N LEU A 39 -2.44 -12.58 2.81
CA LEU A 39 -2.81 -13.44 1.71
C LEU A 39 -1.72 -13.41 0.64
N ASN A 40 -1.04 -14.54 0.44
CA ASN A 40 -0.15 -14.71 -0.72
C ASN A 40 -0.83 -15.61 -1.73
N VAL A 41 -0.84 -15.21 -3.00
CA VAL A 41 -1.42 -15.98 -4.10
C VAL A 41 -0.31 -16.26 -5.11
N TRP A 42 -0.08 -17.53 -5.39
CA TRP A 42 0.78 -17.95 -6.48
C TRP A 42 -0.09 -18.24 -7.69
N SER A 43 0.12 -17.47 -8.76
CA SER A 43 -0.55 -17.67 -10.04
C SER A 43 0.45 -18.17 -11.08
N ASN A 44 -0.02 -19.01 -11.98
CA ASN A 44 0.73 -19.46 -13.14
C ASN A 44 -0.20 -19.55 -14.36
N ALA A 45 -0.39 -18.43 -15.07
CA ALA A 45 -1.23 -18.41 -16.26
C ALA A 45 -0.62 -19.09 -17.50
N THR A 46 0.63 -19.58 -17.45
CA THR A 46 1.29 -20.21 -18.62
C THR A 46 0.54 -21.41 -19.19
N GLN A 47 -0.28 -22.07 -18.37
CA GLN A 47 -0.99 -23.29 -18.73
C GLN A 47 -2.43 -23.04 -19.20
N ILE A 48 -2.90 -21.79 -19.21
CA ILE A 48 -4.28 -21.42 -19.55
C ILE A 48 -4.31 -20.41 -20.70
N ASN A 49 -4.94 -20.77 -21.81
CA ASN A 49 -4.99 -19.92 -23.00
C ASN A 49 -6.23 -19.01 -22.98
N ASP A 50 -6.10 -17.79 -23.49
CA ASP A 50 -7.18 -16.81 -23.62
C ASP A 50 -8.00 -16.61 -22.34
N THR A 51 -7.32 -16.56 -21.20
CA THR A 51 -7.95 -16.55 -19.89
C THR A 51 -7.36 -15.46 -19.00
N THR A 52 -8.25 -14.76 -18.28
CA THR A 52 -7.89 -13.87 -17.17
C THR A 52 -8.31 -14.54 -15.87
N LEU A 53 -7.35 -14.74 -14.96
CA LEU A 53 -7.61 -15.23 -13.62
C LEU A 53 -8.01 -14.07 -12.71
N MET A 54 -9.11 -14.24 -11.99
CA MET A 54 -9.57 -13.28 -10.99
C MET A 54 -9.77 -13.98 -9.65
N MET A 55 -9.50 -13.24 -8.58
CA MET A 55 -9.83 -13.60 -7.20
C MET A 55 -11.01 -12.76 -6.77
N GLN A 56 -12.08 -13.41 -6.34
CA GLN A 56 -13.30 -12.78 -5.86
C GLN A 56 -13.48 -12.99 -4.36
N PHE A 57 -13.75 -11.91 -3.64
CA PHE A 57 -14.18 -11.91 -2.27
C PHE A 57 -15.69 -11.73 -2.22
N ASP A 58 -16.39 -12.73 -1.70
CA ASP A 58 -17.83 -12.67 -1.46
C ASP A 58 -18.11 -12.44 0.02
N THR A 59 -18.83 -11.35 0.31
CA THR A 59 -19.12 -10.90 1.67
C THR A 59 -20.59 -10.56 1.84
N SER A 60 -21.03 -10.38 3.09
CA SER A 60 -22.37 -9.88 3.41
C SER A 60 -22.48 -8.35 3.41
N ILE A 61 -21.45 -7.64 2.94
CA ILE A 61 -21.40 -6.17 2.91
C ILE A 61 -22.38 -5.64 1.87
N ARG A 62 -23.27 -4.74 2.29
CA ARG A 62 -24.29 -4.16 1.39
C ARG A 62 -23.80 -2.85 0.77
N ASN A 63 -22.81 -2.96 -0.13
CA ASN A 63 -22.19 -1.83 -0.81
C ASN A 63 -22.92 -1.40 -2.10
N ASN A 64 -23.99 -2.08 -2.52
CA ASN A 64 -24.75 -1.72 -3.73
C ASN A 64 -23.86 -1.56 -4.98
N ALA A 65 -22.93 -2.51 -5.19
CA ALA A 65 -21.93 -2.49 -6.26
C ALA A 65 -21.02 -1.24 -6.31
N THR A 66 -21.01 -0.45 -5.23
CA THR A 66 -20.11 0.69 -5.05
C THR A 66 -18.82 0.22 -4.37
N PHE A 67 -17.68 0.57 -4.95
CA PHE A 67 -16.37 0.21 -4.43
C PHE A 67 -15.42 1.39 -4.61
N TYR A 68 -14.25 1.30 -4.00
CA TYR A 68 -13.25 2.36 -4.06
C TYR A 68 -11.93 1.79 -4.52
N THR A 69 -11.23 2.51 -5.39
CA THR A 69 -9.85 2.18 -5.78
C THR A 69 -8.95 3.39 -5.60
N ASP A 70 -7.69 3.13 -5.33
CA ASP A 70 -6.72 4.20 -5.11
C ASP A 70 -6.29 4.90 -6.41
N ASN A 71 -5.86 6.14 -6.27
CA ASN A 71 -5.15 6.89 -7.30
C ASN A 71 -3.67 6.95 -6.92
N ASN A 72 -2.89 6.00 -7.44
CA ASN A 72 -1.45 5.88 -7.22
C ASN A 72 -1.04 5.87 -5.73
N GLY A 73 -1.85 5.26 -4.86
CA GLY A 73 -1.60 5.14 -3.42
C GLY A 73 -1.79 6.42 -2.60
N LEU A 74 -2.45 7.45 -3.16
CA LEU A 74 -2.65 8.73 -2.45
C LEU A 74 -4.03 8.88 -1.82
N ASN A 75 -5.07 8.65 -2.63
CA ASN A 75 -6.45 8.75 -2.18
C ASN A 75 -7.33 7.73 -2.90
N LEU A 76 -8.43 7.38 -2.24
CA LEU A 76 -9.44 6.47 -2.77
C LEU A 76 -10.50 7.24 -3.53
N ARG A 77 -10.93 6.72 -4.67
CA ARG A 77 -12.03 7.25 -5.48
C ARG A 77 -13.16 6.26 -5.57
N GLU A 78 -14.37 6.76 -5.34
CA GLU A 78 -15.60 6.00 -5.51
C GLU A 78 -15.81 5.57 -6.96
N ARG A 79 -16.23 4.32 -7.13
CA ARG A 79 -16.58 3.63 -8.37
C ARG A 79 -17.91 2.92 -8.15
N CYS A 80 -18.73 2.84 -9.19
CA CYS A 80 -19.94 2.03 -9.18
C CYS A 80 -19.94 1.18 -10.44
N TYR A 81 -20.26 -0.10 -10.31
CA TYR A 81 -20.46 -0.96 -11.47
C TYR A 81 -21.70 -0.48 -12.24
N ASP A 82 -21.55 -0.28 -13.54
CA ASP A 82 -22.62 0.03 -14.47
C ASP A 82 -22.89 -1.19 -15.37
N GLU A 83 -24.06 -1.80 -15.19
CA GLU A 83 -24.51 -2.97 -15.96
C GLU A 83 -24.81 -2.66 -17.44
N ASN A 84 -24.93 -1.38 -17.81
CA ASN A 84 -25.23 -0.95 -19.17
C ASN A 84 -24.01 -0.93 -20.10
N ILE A 85 -22.81 -1.12 -19.54
CA ILE A 85 -21.54 -1.13 -20.28
C ILE A 85 -20.81 -2.46 -20.07
N PRO A 86 -19.87 -2.83 -20.96
CA PRO A 86 -19.15 -4.09 -20.83
C PRO A 86 -18.38 -4.20 -19.51
N MET A 87 -18.28 -5.42 -18.97
CA MET A 87 -17.63 -5.70 -17.69
C MET A 87 -16.22 -5.12 -17.63
N GLU A 88 -15.44 -5.25 -18.69
CA GLU A 88 -14.07 -4.74 -18.82
C GLU A 88 -13.96 -3.22 -18.65
N THR A 89 -15.04 -2.47 -18.96
CA THR A 89 -15.09 -1.01 -18.77
C THR A 89 -15.29 -0.65 -17.29
N ASN A 90 -15.82 -1.60 -16.50
CA ASN A 90 -16.01 -1.48 -15.06
C ASN A 90 -14.80 -1.97 -14.25
N ILE A 91 -13.66 -2.21 -14.89
CA ILE A 91 -12.41 -2.63 -14.23
C ILE A 91 -11.52 -1.40 -14.08
N TYR A 92 -11.19 -1.08 -12.84
CA TYR A 92 -10.39 0.09 -12.50
C TYR A 92 -9.00 -0.32 -12.00
N PRO A 93 -7.96 0.48 -12.26
CA PRO A 93 -6.64 0.23 -11.70
C PRO A 93 -6.68 0.33 -10.18
N VAL A 94 -5.92 -0.54 -9.55
CA VAL A 94 -5.58 -0.57 -8.13
C VAL A 94 -4.06 -0.55 -8.08
N ALA A 95 -3.47 0.57 -7.71
CA ALA A 95 -2.02 0.60 -7.51
C ALA A 95 -1.66 -0.04 -6.16
N SER A 96 -2.56 0.08 -5.17
CA SER A 96 -2.30 -0.37 -3.80
C SER A 96 -3.52 -0.74 -2.96
N GLU A 97 -4.70 -0.20 -3.23
CA GLU A 97 -5.88 -0.40 -2.36
C GLU A 97 -7.19 -0.48 -3.15
N ALA A 98 -8.00 -1.48 -2.80
CA ALA A 98 -9.41 -1.55 -3.15
C ALA A 98 -10.27 -1.76 -1.90
N MET A 99 -11.50 -1.23 -1.90
CA MET A 99 -12.34 -1.25 -0.71
C MET A 99 -13.82 -1.36 -1.05
N ILE A 100 -14.57 -2.10 -0.23
CA ILE A 100 -16.04 -2.07 -0.17
C ILE A 100 -16.49 -1.82 1.26
N GLU A 101 -17.63 -1.15 1.42
CA GLU A 101 -18.18 -0.86 2.74
C GLU A 101 -19.70 -0.76 2.74
N ASP A 102 -20.29 -0.95 3.92
CA ASP A 102 -21.67 -0.57 4.25
C ASP A 102 -21.69 0.26 5.54
N ASP A 103 -22.87 0.51 6.11
CA ASP A 103 -23.00 1.31 7.34
C ASP A 103 -22.28 0.74 8.57
N ARG A 104 -21.93 -0.56 8.57
CA ARG A 104 -21.46 -1.29 9.74
C ARG A 104 -20.02 -1.72 9.64
N ILE A 105 -19.59 -2.13 8.45
CA ILE A 105 -18.28 -2.74 8.25
C ILE A 105 -17.67 -2.29 6.93
N ARG A 106 -16.35 -2.15 6.95
CA ARG A 106 -15.50 -1.90 5.80
C ARG A 106 -14.56 -3.08 5.62
N MET A 107 -14.44 -3.55 4.38
CA MET A 107 -13.39 -4.46 3.96
C MET A 107 -12.45 -3.72 3.02
N THR A 108 -11.19 -3.64 3.41
CA THR A 108 -10.11 -3.10 2.61
C THR A 108 -9.18 -4.22 2.17
N LEU A 109 -8.89 -4.27 0.88
CA LEU A 109 -7.87 -5.12 0.27
C LEU A 109 -6.68 -4.24 -0.11
N LEU A 110 -5.56 -4.45 0.57
CA LEU A 110 -4.26 -3.89 0.20
C LEU A 110 -3.54 -4.85 -0.74
N SER A 111 -2.90 -4.30 -1.76
CA SER A 111 -2.14 -5.04 -2.78
C SER A 111 -0.68 -4.61 -2.75
N GLY A 112 0.23 -5.58 -2.78
CA GLY A 112 1.68 -5.35 -2.88
C GLY A 112 2.15 -5.08 -4.30
N GLN A 113 1.25 -5.20 -5.28
CA GLN A 113 1.49 -4.98 -6.69
C GLN A 113 0.27 -4.30 -7.34
N PRO A 114 0.46 -3.51 -8.41
CA PRO A 114 -0.66 -2.97 -9.17
C PRO A 114 -1.49 -4.09 -9.82
N THR A 115 -2.82 -3.94 -9.80
CA THR A 115 -3.77 -4.87 -10.44
C THR A 115 -5.03 -4.13 -10.92
N GLY A 116 -5.98 -4.85 -11.53
CA GLY A 116 -7.32 -4.35 -11.85
C GLY A 116 -8.36 -4.88 -10.86
N ALA A 117 -9.34 -4.07 -10.49
CA ALA A 117 -10.43 -4.47 -9.60
C ALA A 117 -11.82 -4.02 -10.09
N THR A 118 -12.84 -4.74 -9.65
CA THR A 118 -14.25 -4.45 -9.92
C THR A 118 -15.16 -5.04 -8.84
N SER A 119 -16.43 -4.61 -8.78
CA SER A 119 -17.44 -5.08 -7.84
C SER A 119 -18.75 -5.34 -8.59
N LEU A 120 -18.90 -6.52 -9.19
CA LEU A 120 -20.04 -6.84 -10.06
C LEU A 120 -21.37 -6.85 -9.31
N ASN A 121 -21.35 -7.32 -8.05
CA ASN A 121 -22.53 -7.51 -7.23
C ASN A 121 -22.28 -6.91 -5.85
N SER A 122 -23.36 -6.55 -5.16
CA SER A 122 -23.26 -6.15 -3.76
C SER A 122 -22.61 -7.26 -2.93
N GLY A 123 -21.63 -6.90 -2.12
CA GLY A 123 -20.84 -7.80 -1.28
C GLY A 123 -19.63 -8.41 -1.99
N GLY A 124 -19.53 -8.27 -3.32
CA GLY A 124 -18.43 -8.78 -4.13
C GLY A 124 -17.31 -7.77 -4.32
N LEU A 125 -16.06 -8.20 -4.20
CA LEU A 125 -14.89 -7.46 -4.67
C LEU A 125 -13.98 -8.42 -5.42
N SER A 126 -13.71 -8.14 -6.69
CA SER A 126 -12.86 -8.98 -7.54
C SER A 126 -11.60 -8.25 -7.95
N VAL A 127 -10.46 -8.94 -7.92
CA VAL A 127 -9.17 -8.44 -8.42
C VAL A 127 -8.58 -9.40 -9.44
N MET A 128 -7.88 -8.85 -10.44
CA MET A 128 -7.11 -9.66 -11.38
C MET A 128 -5.88 -10.26 -10.68
N LEU A 129 -5.58 -11.51 -10.99
CA LEU A 129 -4.37 -12.17 -10.54
C LEU A 129 -3.34 -12.20 -11.66
N ASP A 130 -3.75 -12.72 -12.82
CA ASP A 130 -2.86 -13.01 -13.93
C ASP A 130 -3.71 -13.12 -15.20
N ARG A 131 -3.09 -12.99 -16.37
CA ARG A 131 -3.77 -13.15 -17.65
C ARG A 131 -2.83 -13.72 -18.69
N ARG A 132 -3.37 -14.55 -19.58
CA ARG A 132 -2.69 -14.99 -20.80
C ARG A 132 -3.65 -14.85 -21.97
N LEU A 133 -3.25 -14.08 -22.97
CA LEU A 133 -4.02 -13.79 -24.18
C LEU A 133 -3.27 -14.35 -25.38
N LEU A 134 -3.99 -15.02 -26.28
CA LEU A 134 -3.49 -15.56 -27.55
C LEU A 134 -3.82 -14.67 -28.78
N GLY A 135 -4.37 -13.47 -28.56
CA GLY A 135 -4.64 -12.50 -29.62
C GLY A 135 -3.78 -11.24 -29.51
N ASP A 136 -3.46 -10.65 -30.67
CA ASP A 136 -2.95 -9.28 -30.77
C ASP A 136 -4.13 -8.29 -30.63
N ASP A 137 -3.96 -7.25 -29.82
CA ASP A 137 -4.95 -6.20 -29.61
C ASP A 137 -4.83 -5.04 -30.62
N GLY A 138 -3.83 -5.11 -31.52
CA GLY A 138 -3.58 -4.14 -32.57
C GLY A 138 -3.03 -2.81 -32.04
N LYS A 139 -2.49 -2.77 -30.82
CA LYS A 139 -1.95 -1.53 -30.20
C LYS A 139 -0.44 -1.38 -30.30
N GLY A 140 0.23 -2.26 -31.06
CA GLY A 140 1.62 -2.10 -31.47
C GLY A 140 2.64 -2.98 -30.75
N VAL A 141 2.21 -3.83 -29.81
CA VAL A 141 3.03 -4.90 -29.22
C VAL A 141 2.73 -6.20 -29.98
N GLY A 142 3.76 -6.93 -30.41
CA GLY A 142 3.56 -8.17 -31.15
C GLY A 142 2.94 -9.29 -30.30
N PHE A 143 2.20 -10.18 -30.96
CA PHE A 143 1.44 -11.26 -30.31
C PHE A 143 2.27 -12.10 -29.31
N GLY A 144 3.48 -12.53 -29.71
CA GLY A 144 4.32 -13.42 -28.90
C GLY A 144 4.75 -12.80 -27.56
N GLU A 145 5.14 -11.52 -27.59
CA GLU A 145 5.68 -10.80 -26.42
C GLU A 145 4.60 -10.53 -25.35
N ALA A 146 3.35 -10.29 -25.76
CA ALA A 146 2.25 -10.03 -24.83
C ALA A 146 1.68 -11.31 -24.18
N SER A 147 2.01 -12.48 -24.73
CA SER A 147 1.49 -13.78 -24.28
C SER A 147 2.39 -14.51 -23.27
N GLU A 148 3.60 -14.00 -23.05
CA GLU A 148 4.54 -14.53 -22.06
C GLU A 148 4.07 -14.18 -20.64
N SER A 149 3.82 -15.22 -19.84
CA SER A 149 3.51 -15.11 -18.41
C SER A 149 4.52 -15.97 -17.65
N TYR A 150 4.80 -15.61 -16.40
CA TYR A 150 5.66 -16.36 -15.52
C TYR A 150 4.96 -16.58 -14.18
N PRO A 151 5.24 -17.71 -13.49
CA PRO A 151 4.74 -17.93 -12.15
C PRO A 151 5.05 -16.74 -11.25
N SER A 152 4.02 -16.17 -10.64
CA SER A 152 4.10 -14.93 -9.87
C SER A 152 3.57 -15.13 -8.46
N GLU A 153 4.21 -14.51 -7.47
CA GLU A 153 3.70 -14.42 -6.10
C GLU A 153 3.10 -13.03 -5.89
N LEU A 154 1.78 -12.98 -5.73
CA LEU A 154 0.99 -11.78 -5.48
C LEU A 154 0.73 -11.68 -3.98
N LYS A 155 0.95 -10.50 -3.40
CA LYS A 155 0.85 -10.29 -1.95
C LYS A 155 -0.30 -9.34 -1.65
N TYR A 156 -1.16 -9.73 -0.73
CA TYR A 156 -2.31 -8.96 -0.30
C TYR A 156 -2.43 -8.94 1.22
N ARG A 157 -3.09 -7.90 1.73
CA ARG A 157 -3.59 -7.86 3.12
C ARG A 157 -5.05 -7.49 3.13
N ILE A 158 -5.85 -8.22 3.89
CA ILE A 158 -7.29 -7.95 4.05
C ILE A 158 -7.50 -7.37 5.44
N VAL A 159 -8.08 -6.17 5.51
CA VAL A 159 -8.37 -5.48 6.77
C VAL A 159 -9.88 -5.30 6.88
N PHE A 160 -10.44 -5.72 8.01
CA PHE A 160 -11.85 -5.49 8.35
C PHE A 160 -11.96 -4.47 9.47
N GLU A 161 -12.73 -3.41 9.24
CA GLU A 161 -12.93 -2.33 10.19
C GLU A 161 -14.41 -2.12 10.49
N LYS A 162 -14.77 -2.03 11.77
CA LYS A 162 -16.11 -1.64 12.17
C LYS A 162 -16.29 -0.14 11.91
N ARG A 163 -17.36 0.22 11.22
CA ARG A 163 -17.77 1.62 11.06
C ARG A 163 -18.63 2.04 12.24
N SER A 164 -18.27 3.15 12.87
CA SER A 164 -19.16 3.83 13.81
C SER A 164 -20.04 4.77 12.99
N ASN A 165 -21.33 4.86 13.29
CA ASN A 165 -22.34 5.73 12.66
C ASN A 165 -22.05 7.26 12.78
N ARG A 166 -20.80 7.66 12.99
CA ARG A 166 -20.40 9.06 13.09
C ARG A 166 -20.02 9.53 11.69
N SER A 167 -20.82 10.49 11.22
CA SER A 167 -20.84 11.08 9.87
C SER A 167 -21.18 10.09 8.76
N SER A 168 -22.44 10.15 8.32
CA SER A 168 -22.75 10.04 6.89
C SER A 168 -21.68 10.85 6.15
N PRO A 169 -20.99 10.30 5.14
CA PRO A 169 -20.13 11.13 4.32
C PRO A 169 -20.97 12.33 3.88
N SER A 170 -20.49 13.54 4.19
CA SER A 170 -21.08 14.74 3.58
C SER A 170 -21.18 14.42 2.09
N THR A 171 -22.38 14.55 1.54
CA THR A 171 -22.84 14.04 0.24
C THR A 171 -22.12 14.66 -0.97
N SER A 172 -20.89 15.15 -0.79
CA SER A 172 -20.19 16.07 -1.68
C SER A 172 -18.75 15.68 -2.03
N SER A 173 -18.15 14.64 -1.44
CA SER A 173 -16.79 14.23 -1.82
C SER A 173 -16.68 12.73 -2.12
N PRO A 174 -16.47 12.32 -3.38
CA PRO A 174 -16.26 10.91 -3.77
C PRO A 174 -14.83 10.43 -3.44
N THR A 175 -14.16 11.10 -2.51
CA THR A 175 -12.75 10.86 -2.17
C THR A 175 -12.63 10.41 -0.73
N LEU A 176 -12.03 9.25 -0.51
CA LEU A 176 -11.74 8.69 0.80
C LEU A 176 -10.22 8.57 1.02
N PHE A 177 -9.83 8.29 2.26
CA PHE A 177 -8.45 8.12 2.67
C PHE A 177 -8.31 6.93 3.61
N HIS A 178 -7.09 6.40 3.72
CA HIS A 178 -6.77 5.28 4.59
C HIS A 178 -7.16 5.56 6.04
N SER A 179 -7.64 4.52 6.73
CA SER A 179 -7.61 4.52 8.18
C SER A 179 -6.16 4.37 8.67
N LEU A 180 -5.90 4.69 9.94
CA LEU A 180 -4.57 4.48 10.53
C LEU A 180 -4.13 3.01 10.50
N THR A 181 -5.07 2.07 10.67
CA THR A 181 -4.77 0.63 10.62
C THR A 181 -4.38 0.23 9.20
N VAL A 182 -5.17 0.66 8.21
CA VAL A 182 -4.91 0.40 6.79
C VAL A 182 -3.57 0.98 6.37
N GLN A 183 -3.28 2.24 6.71
CA GLN A 183 -1.99 2.87 6.37
C GLN A 183 -0.82 2.06 6.92
N ARG A 184 -0.86 1.66 8.20
CA ARG A 184 0.25 0.91 8.78
C ARG A 184 0.35 -0.51 8.20
N SER A 185 -0.78 -1.15 7.90
CA SER A 185 -0.79 -2.45 7.23
C SER A 185 -0.19 -2.35 5.83
N PHE A 186 -0.43 -1.23 5.14
CA PHE A 186 0.12 -0.93 3.84
C PHE A 186 1.64 -0.67 3.90
N ASP A 187 2.09 0.14 4.86
CA ASP A 187 3.52 0.38 5.10
C ASP A 187 4.27 -0.94 5.38
N GLU A 188 3.71 -1.83 6.20
CA GLU A 188 4.29 -3.16 6.46
C GLU A 188 4.26 -4.11 5.25
N LEU A 189 3.37 -3.86 4.27
CA LEU A 189 3.29 -4.64 3.03
C LEU A 189 4.35 -4.18 2.02
N LEU A 190 4.51 -2.87 1.83
CA LEU A 190 5.43 -2.30 0.84
C LEU A 190 6.86 -2.15 1.34
N TYR A 191 7.05 -1.89 2.64
CA TYR A 191 8.36 -1.63 3.24
C TYR A 191 8.67 -2.64 4.36
N PRO A 192 8.74 -3.94 4.05
CA PRO A 192 9.04 -4.95 5.06
C PRO A 192 10.46 -4.75 5.63
N PRO A 193 10.69 -5.16 6.90
CA PRO A 193 12.01 -5.05 7.51
C PRO A 193 13.04 -5.89 6.76
N ASN A 194 14.20 -5.29 6.48
CA ASN A 194 15.33 -5.99 5.86
C ASN A 194 16.06 -6.84 6.90
N LEU A 195 16.15 -8.14 6.65
CA LEU A 195 16.89 -9.08 7.49
C LEU A 195 18.33 -9.23 6.98
N PHE A 196 19.30 -8.81 7.79
CA PHE A 196 20.72 -9.01 7.52
C PHE A 196 21.27 -10.13 8.40
N ILE A 197 21.85 -11.16 7.78
CA ILE A 197 22.44 -12.30 8.49
C ILE A 197 23.95 -12.20 8.37
N GLN A 198 24.64 -12.11 9.51
CA GLN A 198 26.10 -12.13 9.57
C GLN A 198 26.61 -13.54 9.81
N SER A 199 27.52 -14.01 8.96
CA SER A 199 28.18 -15.31 9.11
C SER A 199 29.59 -15.14 9.68
N GLY A 200 29.86 -15.72 10.85
CA GLY A 200 31.18 -15.76 11.50
C GLY A 200 31.14 -15.56 13.02
N SER A 201 32.17 -16.02 13.74
CA SER A 201 32.31 -15.77 15.18
C SER A 201 32.93 -14.40 15.43
N THR A 202 32.11 -13.38 15.69
CA THR A 202 32.62 -12.10 16.18
C THR A 202 31.89 -11.68 17.46
N THR A 203 32.66 -11.12 18.39
CA THR A 203 32.24 -10.66 19.73
C THR A 203 31.64 -9.26 19.74
N HIS A 204 31.51 -8.62 18.57
CA HIS A 204 31.00 -7.25 18.46
C HIS A 204 29.58 -7.26 17.89
N SER A 205 28.60 -7.25 18.79
CA SER A 205 27.24 -6.82 18.46
C SER A 205 27.29 -5.34 18.07
N MET A 206 26.90 -5.00 16.85
CA MET A 206 26.59 -3.60 16.54
C MET A 206 25.38 -3.20 17.39
N ALA A 207 25.54 -2.17 18.23
CA ALA A 207 24.42 -1.51 18.86
C ALA A 207 23.50 -0.98 17.75
N GLY A 208 22.18 -1.16 17.91
CA GLY A 208 21.21 -0.72 16.92
C GLY A 208 21.47 0.74 16.53
N ILE A 209 21.56 1.00 15.22
CA ILE A 209 21.53 2.38 14.70
C ILE A 209 20.13 2.89 15.02
N HIS A 210 19.99 3.53 16.17
CA HIS A 210 18.78 4.25 16.54
C HIS A 210 18.89 5.62 15.88
N PRO A 211 18.08 5.97 14.85
CA PRO A 211 17.60 7.34 14.82
C PRO A 211 16.90 7.55 16.16
N LEU A 212 17.08 8.71 16.77
CA LEU A 212 16.51 9.13 18.06
C LEU A 212 14.97 9.22 18.04
N ALA A 213 14.28 8.15 17.63
CA ALA A 213 12.85 8.12 17.45
C ALA A 213 12.31 6.76 17.89
N ARG A 214 11.88 6.67 19.16
CA ARG A 214 10.78 5.76 19.50
C ARG A 214 9.57 6.23 18.69
N SER A 215 9.30 5.57 17.56
CA SER A 215 8.08 5.79 16.79
C SER A 215 6.88 5.38 17.64
N ARG A 216 6.30 6.33 18.37
CA ARG A 216 4.93 6.25 18.83
C ARG A 216 4.10 7.03 17.83
N SER A 217 3.37 6.28 17.02
CA SER A 217 2.62 6.79 15.88
C SER A 217 1.39 7.56 16.36
N CYS A 218 1.54 8.88 16.36
CA CYS A 218 0.46 9.86 16.37
C CYS A 218 0.86 10.96 15.38
N TYR A 219 0.42 10.86 14.13
CA TYR A 219 0.43 12.00 13.22
C TYR A 219 -0.27 13.17 13.94
N PHE A 220 0.37 14.34 13.96
CA PHE A 220 -0.09 15.57 14.65
C PHE A 220 0.01 15.64 16.19
N SER A 221 0.69 14.70 16.85
CA SER A 221 1.03 14.84 18.29
C SER A 221 2.20 15.81 18.51
N SER A 222 2.25 16.45 19.68
CA SER A 222 3.45 17.21 20.13
C SER A 222 4.71 16.34 20.11
N SER A 223 4.57 15.02 20.34
CA SER A 223 5.65 14.06 20.21
C SER A 223 6.14 13.90 18.77
N PHE A 224 5.26 13.95 17.77
CA PHE A 224 5.63 13.85 16.35
C PHE A 224 6.39 15.09 15.88
N GLN A 225 5.90 16.28 16.24
CA GLN A 225 6.61 17.53 15.93
C GLN A 225 8.00 17.59 16.56
N SER A 226 8.15 17.10 17.79
CA SER A 226 9.45 16.98 18.46
C SER A 226 10.39 16.03 17.72
N LEU A 227 9.90 14.86 17.30
CA LEU A 227 10.69 13.87 16.56
C LEU A 227 11.16 14.40 15.20
N ILE A 228 10.29 15.06 14.43
CA ILE A 228 10.66 15.68 13.16
C ILE A 228 11.71 16.77 13.40
N THR A 229 11.53 17.60 14.44
CA THR A 229 12.50 18.64 14.79
C THR A 229 13.86 18.05 15.13
N GLU A 230 13.90 16.96 15.91
CA GLU A 230 15.14 16.28 16.32
C GLU A 230 15.83 15.59 15.13
N PHE A 231 15.06 14.93 14.26
CA PHE A 231 15.55 14.36 13.02
C PHE A 231 16.27 15.41 12.17
N PHE A 232 15.62 16.53 11.85
CA PHE A 232 16.23 17.58 11.04
C PHE A 232 17.40 18.29 11.74
N ARG A 233 17.42 18.36 13.08
CA ARG A 233 18.59 18.85 13.83
C ARG A 233 19.81 17.93 13.70
N SER A 234 19.59 16.62 13.56
CA SER A 234 20.68 15.65 13.47
C SER A 234 21.45 15.72 12.13
N LEU A 235 20.84 16.28 11.07
CA LEU A 235 21.37 16.28 9.70
C LEU A 235 22.49 17.30 9.42
N SER A 236 22.99 18.03 10.43
CA SER A 236 24.15 18.94 10.37
C SER A 236 24.26 19.75 9.05
N GLY A 237 23.35 20.69 8.80
CA GLY A 237 23.37 21.52 7.59
C GLY A 237 22.27 22.58 7.52
N ARG A 238 22.28 23.41 6.46
CA ARG A 238 21.19 24.35 6.14
C ARG A 238 20.10 23.62 5.36
N ILE A 239 18.86 23.77 5.78
CA ILE A 239 17.71 23.09 5.16
C ILE A 239 16.90 24.10 4.36
N PHE A 240 16.51 23.73 3.15
CA PHE A 240 15.71 24.54 2.24
C PHE A 240 14.44 23.79 1.85
N GLU A 241 13.33 24.50 1.75
CA GLU A 241 12.13 24.00 1.08
C GLU A 241 12.43 23.83 -0.42
N MET A 242 11.94 22.75 -1.03
CA MET A 242 12.15 22.44 -2.44
C MET A 242 10.81 22.16 -3.10
N ASN A 243 10.74 22.35 -4.42
CA ASN A 243 9.64 21.74 -5.18
C ASN A 243 9.76 20.20 -5.17
N LEU A 244 8.69 19.49 -5.55
CA LEU A 244 8.64 18.02 -5.48
C LEU A 244 9.73 17.31 -6.33
N THR A 245 10.24 17.97 -7.36
CA THR A 245 11.32 17.44 -8.21
C THR A 245 12.72 17.76 -7.67
N GLY A 246 12.83 18.55 -6.60
CA GLY A 246 14.12 18.98 -6.04
C GLY A 246 14.92 19.95 -6.92
N THR A 247 14.33 20.50 -7.98
CA THR A 247 15.01 21.35 -8.96
C THR A 247 14.93 22.85 -8.64
N ILE A 248 13.95 23.26 -7.85
CA ILE A 248 13.75 24.65 -7.45
C ILE A 248 13.90 24.75 -5.94
N ARG A 249 14.83 25.62 -5.52
CA ARG A 249 15.10 25.96 -4.11
C ARG A 249 14.19 27.11 -3.67
N GLY A 250 13.48 26.90 -2.58
CA GLY A 250 12.70 27.91 -1.87
C GLY A 250 13.42 28.45 -0.63
N ASP A 251 12.64 28.82 0.39
CA ASP A 251 13.15 29.45 1.60
C ASP A 251 14.02 28.51 2.45
N GLN A 252 15.00 29.09 3.14
CA GLN A 252 15.74 28.37 4.17
C GLN A 252 14.88 28.21 5.43
N LEU A 253 14.74 26.97 5.92
CA LEU A 253 13.91 26.63 7.07
C LEU A 253 14.76 26.18 8.26
N ARG A 254 14.30 26.55 9.46
CA ARG A 254 14.82 25.99 10.73
C ARG A 254 14.08 24.69 11.05
N PRO A 255 14.73 23.68 11.67
CA PRO A 255 14.08 22.41 12.02
C PRO A 255 12.73 22.53 12.75
N ALA A 256 12.59 23.50 13.66
CA ALA A 256 11.35 23.73 14.40
C ALA A 256 10.18 24.22 13.52
N VAL A 257 10.47 24.91 12.42
CA VAL A 257 9.47 25.39 11.45
C VAL A 257 9.01 24.26 10.54
N ILE A 258 9.92 23.35 10.18
CA ILE A 258 9.61 22.19 9.33
C ILE A 258 8.53 21.31 9.98
N ALA A 259 8.62 21.06 11.28
CA ALA A 259 7.61 20.30 12.02
C ALA A 259 6.19 20.90 11.92
N GLN A 260 6.07 22.22 11.73
CA GLN A 260 4.79 22.91 11.57
C GLN A 260 4.20 22.74 10.16
N ARG A 261 5.03 22.43 9.15
CA ARG A 261 4.57 22.19 7.77
C ARG A 261 3.75 20.90 7.66
N PHE A 262 4.05 19.91 8.50
CA PHE A 262 3.26 18.68 8.64
C PHE A 262 1.99 18.85 9.48
N SER A 263 1.35 20.03 9.47
CA SER A 263 0.12 20.32 10.21
C SER A 263 -1.15 20.16 9.37
N ARG A 264 -1.02 20.00 8.05
CA ARG A 264 -2.12 19.75 7.13
C ARG A 264 -2.04 18.33 6.55
N PRO A 265 -3.16 17.59 6.49
CA PRO A 265 -3.18 16.28 5.88
C PRO A 265 -3.08 16.38 4.34
N PHE A 266 -2.52 15.35 3.71
CA PHE A 266 -2.45 15.19 2.24
C PHE A 266 -1.61 16.24 1.49
N GLU A 267 -0.67 16.88 2.18
CA GLU A 267 0.39 17.68 1.56
C GLU A 267 1.68 16.86 1.54
N ILE A 268 2.43 16.94 0.42
CA ILE A 268 3.78 16.36 0.30
C ILE A 268 4.75 17.53 0.27
N HIS A 269 5.76 17.49 1.14
CA HIS A 269 6.78 18.52 1.27
C HIS A 269 8.15 17.94 0.93
N SER A 270 8.93 18.67 0.14
CA SER A 270 10.30 18.29 -0.22
C SER A 270 11.31 19.26 0.41
N PHE A 271 12.41 18.71 0.93
CA PHE A 271 13.46 19.48 1.58
C PHE A 271 14.84 19.09 1.04
N GLY A 272 15.70 20.08 0.84
CA GLY A 272 17.10 19.91 0.44
C GLY A 272 18.05 20.33 1.55
N ILE A 273 19.10 19.56 1.79
CA ILE A 273 20.11 19.85 2.82
C ILE A 273 21.44 20.20 2.20
N GLN A 274 21.98 21.35 2.59
CA GLN A 274 23.29 21.83 2.19
C GLN A 274 24.23 21.81 3.40
N VAL A 275 25.22 20.92 3.37
CA VAL A 275 26.17 20.68 4.47
C VAL A 275 27.43 21.56 4.34
N ASP A 276 27.84 21.91 3.10
CA ASP A 276 29.03 22.74 2.84
C ASP A 276 28.68 24.17 2.39
N GLU A 277 29.42 25.16 2.90
CA GLU A 277 29.25 26.58 2.53
C GLU A 277 29.82 26.93 1.14
N ASN A 278 30.73 26.12 0.60
CA ASN A 278 31.49 26.44 -0.61
C ASN A 278 30.94 25.86 -1.93
N SER A 279 29.91 25.00 -1.92
CA SER A 279 29.23 24.55 -3.15
C SER A 279 27.88 25.26 -3.29
N SER A 280 27.78 26.18 -4.23
CA SER A 280 26.55 26.95 -4.46
C SER A 280 25.44 26.15 -5.16
N SER A 281 25.72 24.91 -5.60
CA SER A 281 24.82 24.12 -6.45
C SER A 281 24.45 22.74 -5.90
N ASP A 282 25.18 22.19 -4.93
CA ASP A 282 25.10 20.75 -4.65
C ASP A 282 24.46 20.51 -3.27
N PHE A 283 23.25 19.97 -3.26
CA PHE A 283 22.65 19.43 -2.05
C PHE A 283 23.22 18.03 -1.78
N THR A 284 23.58 17.75 -0.53
CA THR A 284 24.11 16.45 -0.14
C THR A 284 23.01 15.40 0.04
N SER A 285 21.75 15.82 0.25
CA SER A 285 20.60 14.92 0.36
C SER A 285 19.29 15.64 0.07
N LEU A 286 18.35 14.89 -0.53
CA LEU A 286 16.98 15.30 -0.81
C LEU A 286 16.02 14.35 -0.09
N PHE A 287 15.02 14.91 0.58
CA PHE A 287 13.98 14.15 1.26
C PHE A 287 12.61 14.66 0.85
N SER A 288 11.68 13.73 0.61
CA SER A 288 10.26 14.02 0.39
C SER A 288 9.45 13.26 1.44
N PHE A 289 8.52 13.98 2.07
CA PHE A 289 7.67 13.48 3.15
C PHE A 289 6.21 13.82 2.88
#